data_AF-A0A945JQ22-F1
#
_entry.id   AF-A0A945JQ22-F1
#
_cell.length_a   1.000
_cell.length_b   1.000
_cell.length_c   1.000
_cell.angle_alpha   90.00
_cell.angle_beta   90.00
_cell.angle_gamma   90.00
#
_symmetry.space_group_name_H-M   'P 1'
#
loop_
_entity.id
_entity.type
_entity.pdbx_description
1 polymer ?
#
loop_
_entity_poly.entity_id
_entity_poly.type
_entity_poly.pdbx_seq_one_letter_code
_entity_poly.pdbx_strand_id
1 'polypeptide(L)' 'MSELAVAFALVLVIEGVLYSLFPNAMKRMFEQMLTLPVQTIRTAGLFSAILGVGLVWLLRG' A
#
# COMPACT_ATOMS: atom_id res chain seq x y z
N MET A 1 -10.71 19.21 0.57
CA MET A 1 -11.62 18.17 0.02
C MET A 1 -11.08 17.50 -1.24
N SER A 2 -10.29 18.17 -2.09
CA SER A 2 -9.69 17.56 -3.30
C SER A 2 -8.53 16.61 -3.00
N GLU A 3 -7.73 16.87 -1.96
CA GLU A 3 -6.47 16.15 -1.75
C GLU A 3 -6.64 14.68 -1.38
N LEU A 4 -7.65 14.35 -0.55
CA LEU A 4 -7.98 12.95 -0.26
C LEU A 4 -8.48 12.22 -1.52
N ALA A 5 -9.27 12.90 -2.35
CA ALA A 5 -9.74 12.34 -3.62
C ALA A 5 -8.57 12.11 -4.60
N VAL A 6 -7.62 13.03 -4.66
CA VAL A 6 -6.39 12.89 -5.47
C VAL A 6 -5.52 11.75 -4.94
N ALA A 7 -5.30 11.66 -3.62
CA ALA A 7 -4.55 10.57 -3.03
C ALA A 7 -5.19 9.22 -3.32
N PHE A 8 -6.52 9.13 -3.23
CA PHE A 8 -7.26 7.92 -3.58
C PHE A 8 -7.13 7.58 -5.07
N ALA A 9 -7.26 8.55 -5.96
CA ALA A 9 -7.07 8.35 -7.39
C ALA A 9 -5.65 7.85 -7.72
N LEU A 10 -4.62 8.39 -7.06
CA LEU A 10 -3.24 7.93 -7.22
C LEU A 10 -3.06 6.49 -6.76
N VAL A 11 -3.66 6.09 -5.65
CA VAL A 11 -3.64 4.68 -5.20
C VAL A 11 -4.24 3.77 -6.26
N LEU A 12 -5.39 4.13 -6.85
CA LEU A 12 -6.02 3.34 -7.92
C LEU A 12 -5.15 3.25 -9.18
N VAL A 13 -4.49 4.34 -9.56
CA VAL A 13 -3.55 4.36 -10.70
C VAL A 13 -2.38 3.41 -10.43
N ILE A 14 -1.75 3.50 -9.25
CA ILE A 14 -0.60 2.67 -8.89
C ILE A 14 -1.00 1.19 -8.86
N GLU A 15 -2.10 0.84 -8.19
CA GLU A 15 -2.63 -0.53 -8.14
C GLU A 15 -2.93 -1.05 -9.56
N GLY A 16 -3.63 -0.28 -10.39
CA GLY A 16 -3.97 -0.67 -11.77
C GLY A 16 -2.74 -0.89 -12.66
N VAL A 17 -1.71 -0.05 -12.52
CA VAL A 17 -0.44 -0.20 -13.23
C VAL A 17 0.29 -1.47 -12.77
N LEU A 18 0.35 -1.74 -11.46
CA LEU A 18 0.99 -2.93 -10.93
C LEU A 18 0.29 -4.22 -11.40
N TYR A 19 -1.04 -4.27 -11.38
CA TYR A 19 -1.78 -5.43 -11.86
C TYR A 19 -1.69 -5.66 -13.36
N SER A 20 -1.61 -4.58 -14.16
CA SER A 20 -1.53 -4.69 -15.63
C SER A 20 -0.13 -5.04 -16.12
N LEU A 21 0.92 -4.42 -15.55
CA LEU A 21 2.30 -4.66 -15.97
C LEU A 21 2.91 -5.91 -15.31
N PHE A 22 2.56 -6.19 -14.05
CA PHE A 22 3.19 -7.25 -13.26
C PHE A 22 2.18 -8.20 -12.58
N PRO A 23 1.20 -8.78 -13.32
CA PRO A 23 0.14 -9.59 -12.73
C PRO A 23 0.66 -10.82 -11.97
N ASN A 24 1.72 -11.47 -12.48
CA ASN A 24 2.30 -12.65 -11.86
C ASN A 24 3.06 -12.33 -10.56
N ALA A 25 3.69 -11.16 -10.48
CA ALA A 25 4.35 -10.71 -9.25
C ALA A 25 3.31 -10.45 -8.16
N MET A 26 2.21 -9.78 -8.50
CA MET A 26 1.11 -9.53 -7.56
C MET A 26 0.47 -10.83 -7.06
N LYS A 27 0.23 -11.81 -7.94
CA LYS A 27 -0.28 -13.13 -7.53
C LYS A 27 0.65 -13.83 -6.53
N ARG A 28 1.96 -13.86 -6.81
CA ARG A 28 2.96 -14.44 -5.90
C ARG A 28 3.02 -13.73 -4.56
N MET A 29 2.92 -12.40 -4.56
CA MET A 29 2.87 -11.61 -3.31
C MET A 29 1.66 -12.01 -2.46
N PHE A 30 0.47 -12.15 -3.07
CA PHE A 30 -0.73 -12.60 -2.37
C PHE A 30 -0.57 -14.02 -1.81
N GLU A 31 -0.04 -14.96 -2.61
CA GLU A 31 0.24 -16.33 -2.15
C GLU A 31 1.17 -16.34 -0.94
N GLN A 32 2.23 -15.51 -0.96
CA GLN A 32 3.13 -15.36 0.17
C GLN A 32 2.42 -14.78 1.40
N MET A 33 1.59 -13.74 1.23
CA MET A 33 0.83 -13.15 2.33
C MET A 33 -0.07 -14.17 3.04
N LEU A 34 -0.66 -15.12 2.31
CA LEU A 34 -1.49 -16.19 2.90
C LEU A 34 -0.69 -17.16 3.78
N THR A 35 0.62 -17.26 3.59
CA THR A 35 1.49 -18.12 4.41
C THR A 35 2.02 -17.42 5.67
N LEU A 36 1.86 -16.10 5.78
CA LEU A 36 2.34 -15.32 6.92
C LEU A 36 1.36 -15.40 8.11
N PRO A 37 1.86 -15.46 9.35
CA PRO A 37 1.03 -15.29 10.53
C PRO A 37 0.30 -13.94 10.51
N VAL A 38 -0.95 -13.92 10.98
CA VAL A 38 -1.78 -12.70 11.05
C VAL A 38 -1.09 -11.58 11.83
N GLN A 39 -0.34 -11.92 12.89
CA GLN A 39 0.45 -10.97 13.68
C GLN A 39 1.48 -10.23 12.82
N THR A 40 2.17 -10.92 11.92
CA THR A 40 3.16 -10.31 11.01
C THR A 40 2.51 -9.35 10.02
N ILE A 41 1.35 -9.71 9.48
CA ILE A 41 0.58 -8.82 8.59
C ILE A 41 0.14 -7.56 9.35
N ARG A 42 -0.31 -7.72 10.60
CA ARG A 42 -0.72 -6.58 11.45
C ARG A 42 0.44 -5.66 11.79
N THR A 43 1.60 -6.19 12.15
CA THR A 43 2.77 -5.36 12.50
C THR A 43 3.33 -4.65 11.28
N ALA A 44 3.42 -5.33 10.13
CA ALA A 44 3.83 -4.71 8.87
C ALA A 44 2.87 -3.58 8.45
N GLY A 45 1.56 -3.81 8.53
CA GLY A 45 0.55 -2.80 8.19
C GLY A 45 0.56 -1.60 9.15
N LEU A 46 0.78 -1.84 10.45
CA LEU A 46 0.92 -0.74 11.42
C LEU A 46 2.18 0.08 11.13
N PHE A 47 3.30 -0.59 10.85
CA PHE A 47 4.55 0.08 10.50
C PHE A 47 4.42 0.92 9.23
N SER A 48 3.78 0.39 8.17
CA SER A 48 3.53 1.16 6.94
C SER A 48 2.61 2.35 7.18
N ALA A 49 1.59 2.22 8.04
CA ALA A 49 0.69 3.32 8.38
C ALA A 49 1.43 4.45 9.12
N ILE A 50 2.25 4.10 10.12
CA ILE A 50 3.06 5.08 10.87
C ILE A 50 4.04 5.80 9.94
N LEU A 51 4.74 5.06 9.07
CA LEU A 51 5.63 5.66 8.07
C LEU A 51 4.88 6.57 7.11
N GLY A 52 3.70 6.16 6.63
CA GLY A 52 2.87 6.95 5.74
C GLY A 52 2.46 8.29 6.37
N VAL A 53 2.01 8.26 7.63
CA VAL A 53 1.69 9.48 8.40
C VAL A 53 2.92 10.37 8.58
N GLY A 54 4.07 9.78 8.94
CA GLY A 54 5.33 10.50 9.10
C GLY A 54 5.79 11.19 7.81
N LEU A 55 5.66 10.52 6.66
CA LEU A 55 5.99 11.09 5.35
C LEU A 55 5.02 12.22 4.96
N VAL A 56 3.72 12.04 5.18
CA VAL A 56 2.74 13.11 4.92
C VAL A 56 3.04 14.33 5.79
N TRP A 57 3.41 14.13 7.06
CA TRP A 57 3.78 15.21 7.95
C TRP A 57 5.09 15.90 7.52
N LEU A 58 6.10 15.16 7.08
CA LEU A 58 7.37 15.74 6.60
C LEU A 58 7.20 16.54 5.29
N LEU A 59 6.34 16.07 4.38
CA LEU A 59 6.16 16.70 3.07
C LEU A 59 5.18 17.90 3.11
N ARG A 60 4.32 17.97 4.13
CA ARG A 60 3.32 19.05 4.30
C ARG A 60 3.59 19.98 5.47
N GLY A 61 4.48 19.57 6.38
CA GLY A 61 4.93 20.35 7.54
C GLY A 61 5.94 21.41 7.18
#